data_AF-A0A5D2W1X2-F1
#
_entry.id   AF-A0A5D2W1X2-F1
#
_cell.length_a   1.000
_cell.length_b   1.000
_cell.length_c   1.000
_cell.angle_alpha   90.00
_cell.angle_beta   90.00
_cell.angle_gamma   90.00
#
_symmetry.space_group_name_H-M   'P 1'
#
loop_
_entity.id
_entity.type
_entity.pdbx_description
1 polymer ?
#
loop_
_entity_poly.entity_id
_entity_poly.type
_entity_poly.pdbx_seq_one_letter_code
_entity_poly.pdbx_strand_id
1 'polypeptide(L)'
;MESLLMGLDTLKTATANFSDENKLGQGGFGPVYKGKLFDGREIAVKRLSSNSGQGLAELKTEVMLVAKLLHRNLVTLLGFCLEEEEKLLVYEYLPNGSLDKILFDHGKRLRLGWGRRYKIIVGIARGLLYLHEDSQLRLYTGI
;
A
#
# COMPACT_ATOMS: atom_id res chain seq x y z
N MET A 1 -1.29 -15.77 10.45
CA MET A 1 -1.74 -14.37 10.56
C MET A 1 -0.91 -13.64 11.62
N GLU A 2 -0.60 -14.27 12.77
CA GLU A 2 0.33 -13.74 13.78
C GLU A 2 1.73 -13.41 13.23
N SER A 3 2.22 -14.14 12.23
CA SER A 3 3.54 -13.90 11.60
C SER A 3 3.68 -12.56 10.86
N LEU A 4 2.58 -11.84 10.65
CA LEU A 4 2.53 -10.54 9.97
C LEU A 4 2.30 -9.38 10.95
N LEU A 5 2.14 -9.66 12.25
CA LEU A 5 1.94 -8.64 13.26
C LEU A 5 3.25 -7.88 13.50
N MET A 6 3.20 -6.55 13.46
CA MET A 6 4.31 -5.67 13.79
C MET A 6 3.94 -4.78 14.97
N GLY A 7 4.86 -4.64 15.93
CA GLY A 7 4.63 -3.83 17.12
C GLY A 7 4.55 -2.33 16.81
N LEU A 8 3.67 -1.61 17.50
CA LEU A 8 3.46 -0.18 17.29
C LEU A 8 4.74 0.62 17.53
N ASP A 9 5.51 0.30 18.55
CA ASP A 9 6.78 0.97 18.86
C ASP A 9 7.82 0.82 17.74
N THR A 10 7.83 -0.32 17.06
CA THR A 10 8.69 -0.55 15.90
C THR A 10 8.29 0.39 14.76
N LEU A 11 6.99 0.54 14.50
CA LEU A 11 6.47 1.38 13.42
C LEU A 11 6.58 2.87 13.75
N LYS A 12 6.37 3.27 15.00
CA LYS A 12 6.66 4.63 15.49
C LYS A 12 8.14 4.96 15.26
N THR A 13 9.06 4.09 15.69
CA THR A 13 10.49 4.30 15.48
C THR A 13 10.83 4.39 13.99
N ALA A 14 10.33 3.46 13.17
CA ALA A 14 10.61 3.41 11.74
C ALA A 14 10.13 4.65 10.98
N THR A 15 9.05 5.28 11.43
CA THR A 15 8.41 6.44 10.76
C THR A 15 8.74 7.78 11.43
N ALA A 16 9.66 7.81 12.40
CA ALA A 16 9.91 8.97 13.25
C ALA A 16 8.62 9.53 13.89
N ASN A 17 7.88 8.63 14.53
CA ASN A 17 6.58 8.86 15.17
C ASN A 17 5.53 9.45 14.22
N PHE A 18 5.42 8.87 13.01
CA PHE A 18 4.50 9.34 11.96
C PHE A 18 4.69 10.83 11.60
N SER A 19 5.94 11.29 11.57
CA SER A 19 6.29 12.68 11.21
C SER A 19 5.74 13.06 9.83
N ASP A 20 5.24 14.28 9.70
CA ASP A 20 4.78 14.83 8.43
C ASP A 20 5.88 14.91 7.37
N GLU A 21 7.15 14.99 7.78
CA GLU A 21 8.31 14.91 6.88
C GLU A 21 8.38 13.57 6.13
N ASN A 22 7.88 12.51 6.77
CA ASN A 22 7.82 11.17 6.20
C ASN A 22 6.49 10.91 5.46
N LYS A 23 5.57 11.87 5.40
CA LYS A 23 4.26 11.66 4.78
C LYS A 23 4.39 11.53 3.26
N LEU A 24 4.03 10.36 2.74
CA LEU A 24 4.00 10.07 1.31
C LEU A 24 2.73 10.60 0.64
N GLY A 25 1.63 10.68 1.38
CA GLY A 25 0.35 11.17 0.88
C GLY A 25 -0.79 10.87 1.85
N GLN A 26 -2.00 11.26 1.46
CA GLN A 26 -3.22 10.99 2.21
C GLN A 26 -4.37 10.80 1.24
N GLY A 27 -5.10 9.69 1.41
CA GLY A 27 -6.35 9.42 0.69
C GLY A 27 -7.55 9.40 1.63
N GLY A 28 -8.71 8.98 1.14
CA GLY A 28 -9.92 8.81 1.96
C GLY A 28 -9.79 7.79 3.09
N PHE A 29 -8.76 6.94 3.03
CA PHE A 29 -8.48 5.88 3.99
C PHE A 29 -7.39 6.24 5.01
N GLY A 30 -6.97 7.52 5.05
CA GLY A 30 -5.96 8.02 5.98
C GLY A 30 -4.59 8.28 5.35
N PRO A 31 -3.64 8.77 6.16
CA PRO A 31 -2.29 9.12 5.72
C PRO A 31 -1.40 7.88 5.53
N VAL A 32 -0.44 8.01 4.61
CA VAL A 32 0.62 7.02 4.36
C VAL A 32 1.97 7.66 4.64
N TYR A 33 2.79 6.97 5.44
CA TYR A 33 4.11 7.42 5.86
C TYR A 33 5.20 6.50 5.31
N LYS A 34 6.34 7.08 4.95
CA LYS A 34 7.57 6.34 4.70
C LYS A 34 8.17 5.94 6.05
N GLY A 35 8.69 4.73 6.12
CA GLY A 35 9.50 4.30 7.24
C GLY A 35 10.72 3.50 6.82
N LYS A 36 11.64 3.30 7.74
CA LYS A 36 12.79 2.41 7.56
C LYS A 36 12.92 1.49 8.77
N LEU A 37 12.82 0.19 8.54
CA LEU A 37 12.99 -0.82 9.58
C LEU A 37 14.45 -0.91 10.02
N PHE A 38 14.70 -1.55 11.17
CA PHE A 38 16.06 -1.71 11.75
C PHE A 38 17.02 -2.45 10.81
N ASP A 39 16.50 -3.37 10.00
CA ASP A 39 17.25 -4.14 9.01
C ASP A 39 17.50 -3.34 7.71
N GLY A 40 17.09 -2.08 7.67
CA GLY A 40 17.29 -1.16 6.56
C GLY A 40 16.20 -1.21 5.48
N ARG A 41 15.22 -2.12 5.57
CA ARG A 41 14.12 -2.19 4.61
C ARG A 41 13.26 -0.93 4.69
N GLU A 42 13.02 -0.30 3.54
CA GLU A 42 12.09 0.82 3.41
C GLU A 42 10.65 0.29 3.30
N ILE A 43 9.74 0.92 4.04
CA ILE A 43 8.33 0.53 4.14
C ILE A 43 7.40 1.73 3.90
N ALA A 44 6.17 1.44 3.52
CA ALA A 44 5.08 2.39 3.51
C ALA A 44 4.02 1.98 4.55
N VAL A 45 3.78 2.83 5.54
CA VAL A 45 2.84 2.59 6.64
C VAL A 45 1.57 3.41 6.39
N LYS A 46 0.48 2.73 6.05
CA LYS A 46 -0.86 3.32 5.89
C LYS A 46 -1.57 3.26 7.24
N ARG A 47 -1.88 4.43 7.80
CA ARG A 47 -2.64 4.57 9.06
C ARG A 47 -4.11 4.73 8.71
N LEU A 48 -4.90 3.70 9.00
CA LEU A 48 -6.33 3.68 8.68
C LEU A 48 -7.09 4.65 9.60
N SER A 49 -8.16 5.25 9.08
CA SER A 49 -8.93 6.23 9.83
C SER A 49 -9.57 5.62 11.08
N SER A 50 -9.68 6.43 12.13
CA SER A 50 -10.17 6.03 13.45
C SER A 50 -11.69 5.86 13.53
N ASN A 51 -12.43 6.03 12.42
CA ASN A 51 -13.86 5.72 12.37
C ASN A 51 -14.04 4.23 12.65
N SER A 52 -14.28 3.90 13.91
CA SER A 52 -13.92 2.64 14.56
C SER A 52 -14.47 1.37 13.88
N GLY A 53 -15.60 1.46 13.18
CA GLY A 53 -16.17 0.38 12.38
C GLY A 53 -15.54 0.23 10.99
N GLN A 54 -15.23 1.34 10.31
CA GLN A 54 -14.73 1.35 8.94
C GLN A 54 -13.27 0.89 8.88
N GLY A 55 -12.40 1.42 9.73
CA GLY A 55 -10.97 1.06 9.72
C GLY A 55 -10.69 -0.41 10.05
N LEU A 56 -11.50 -1.05 10.91
CA LEU A 56 -11.35 -2.47 11.22
C LEU A 56 -11.85 -3.36 10.09
N ALA A 57 -12.96 -3.00 9.44
CA ALA A 57 -13.47 -3.71 8.27
C ALA A 57 -12.50 -3.62 7.09
N GLU A 58 -11.92 -2.44 6.86
CA GLU A 58 -10.87 -2.21 5.86
C GLU A 58 -9.64 -3.04 6.16
N LEU A 59 -9.13 -3.02 7.39
CA LEU A 59 -7.98 -3.84 7.78
C LEU A 59 -8.24 -5.33 7.57
N LYS A 60 -9.39 -5.86 8.03
CA LYS A 60 -9.73 -7.28 7.85
C LYS A 60 -9.83 -7.64 6.37
N THR A 61 -10.45 -6.79 5.56
CA THR A 61 -10.57 -6.99 4.12
C THR A 61 -9.18 -7.00 3.47
N GLU A 62 -8.38 -5.97 3.72
CA GLU A 62 -7.04 -5.82 3.12
C GLU A 62 -6.09 -6.94 3.58
N VAL A 63 -6.09 -7.33 4.85
CA VAL A 63 -5.27 -8.45 5.36
C VAL A 63 -5.73 -9.80 4.79
N MET A 64 -7.03 -10.10 4.76
CA MET A 64 -7.52 -11.37 4.19
C MET A 64 -7.25 -11.47 2.69
N LEU A 65 -7.35 -10.36 1.97
CA LEU A 65 -7.05 -10.28 0.55
C LEU A 65 -5.56 -10.43 0.31
N VAL A 66 -4.75 -9.52 0.85
CA VAL A 66 -3.35 -9.39 0.46
C VAL A 66 -2.48 -10.51 1.02
N ALA A 67 -2.87 -11.15 2.13
CA ALA A 67 -2.18 -12.34 2.64
C ALA A 67 -2.18 -13.52 1.66
N LYS A 68 -3.07 -13.53 0.66
CA LYS A 68 -3.15 -14.58 -0.37
C LYS A 68 -2.60 -14.14 -1.73
N LEU A 69 -2.18 -12.88 -1.87
CA LEU A 69 -1.83 -12.29 -3.16
C LEU A 69 -0.34 -12.06 -3.24
N LEU A 70 0.33 -12.90 -4.04
CA LEU A 70 1.75 -12.75 -4.36
C LEU A 70 1.90 -12.62 -5.87
N HIS A 71 1.91 -11.37 -6.35
CA HIS A 71 2.04 -11.08 -7.78
C HIS A 71 2.94 -9.87 -8.01
N ARG A 72 3.84 -9.96 -8.99
CA ARG A 72 4.82 -8.91 -9.33
C ARG A 72 4.22 -7.54 -9.69
N ASN A 73 2.93 -7.50 -9.99
CA ASN A 73 2.19 -6.28 -10.35
C ASN A 73 1.17 -5.85 -9.28
N LEU A 74 1.26 -6.42 -8.08
CA LEU A 74 0.54 -5.99 -6.88
C LEU A 74 1.56 -5.57 -5.82
N VAL A 75 1.21 -4.58 -5.02
CA VAL A 75 2.07 -4.15 -3.91
C VAL A 75 1.98 -5.19 -2.79
N THR A 76 3.13 -5.54 -2.21
CA THR A 76 3.21 -6.59 -1.19
C THR A 76 2.91 -6.02 0.19
N LEU A 77 1.93 -6.61 0.89
CA LEU A 77 1.73 -6.38 2.32
C LEU A 77 2.81 -7.15 3.09
N LEU A 78 3.61 -6.42 3.85
CA LEU A 78 4.67 -6.97 4.70
C LEU A 78 4.17 -7.27 6.11
N GLY A 79 3.16 -6.54 6.58
CA GLY A 79 2.60 -6.72 7.92
C GLY A 79 1.48 -5.76 8.24
N PHE A 80 0.96 -5.88 9.46
CA PHE A 80 -0.05 -4.97 10.01
C PHE A 80 0.16 -4.78 11.52
N CYS A 81 -0.38 -3.70 12.07
CA CYS A 81 -0.39 -3.42 13.51
C CYS A 81 -1.82 -3.16 13.94
N LEU A 82 -2.19 -3.75 15.08
CA LEU A 82 -3.51 -3.63 15.69
C LEU A 82 -3.31 -3.54 17.21
N GLU A 83 -2.79 -2.40 17.63
CA GLU A 83 -2.43 -2.10 19.02
C GLU A 83 -3.06 -0.77 19.41
N GLU A 84 -3.54 -0.66 20.65
CA GLU A 84 -4.28 0.53 21.12
C GLU A 84 -5.47 0.85 20.19
N GLU A 85 -5.58 2.08 19.69
CA GLU A 85 -6.56 2.48 18.69
C GLU A 85 -6.01 2.47 17.25
N GLU A 86 -4.73 2.13 17.10
CA GLU A 86 -4.00 2.16 15.83
C GLU A 86 -4.31 0.94 14.96
N LYS A 87 -4.61 1.22 13.69
CA LYS A 87 -4.86 0.21 12.66
C LYS A 87 -3.94 0.53 11.49
N LEU A 88 -2.81 -0.16 11.41
CA LEU A 88 -1.76 0.14 10.45
C LEU A 88 -1.58 -1.03 9.48
N LEU A 89 -1.38 -0.69 8.21
CA LEU A 89 -0.96 -1.63 7.18
C LEU A 89 0.44 -1.25 6.70
N VAL A 90 1.31 -2.25 6.60
CA VAL A 90 2.71 -2.06 6.25
C VAL A 90 2.99 -2.71 4.90
N TYR A 91 3.34 -1.89 3.92
CA TYR A 91 3.65 -2.30 2.56
C TYR A 91 5.14 -2.14 2.26
N GLU A 92 5.60 -2.81 1.21
CA GLU A 92 6.87 -2.44 0.58
C GLU A 92 6.85 -0.98 0.10
N TYR A 93 7.97 -0.30 0.25
CA TYR A 93 8.11 1.05 -0.29
C TYR A 93 8.39 1.02 -1.80
N LEU A 94 7.58 1.74 -2.58
CA LEU A 94 7.77 1.90 -4.01
C LEU A 94 8.48 3.25 -4.30
N PRO A 95 9.76 3.25 -4.71
CA PRO A 95 10.56 4.48 -4.85
C PRO A 95 10.07 5.40 -5.96
N ASN A 96 9.36 4.86 -6.96
CA ASN A 96 8.77 5.67 -8.03
C ASN A 96 7.46 6.36 -7.60
N GLY A 97 6.96 6.04 -6.41
CA GLY A 97 5.68 6.54 -5.91
C GLY A 97 4.50 6.09 -6.77
N SER A 98 3.38 6.82 -6.61
CA SER A 98 2.13 6.55 -7.30
C SER A 98 2.14 7.08 -8.73
N LEU A 99 1.42 6.39 -9.63
CA LEU A 99 1.44 6.70 -11.06
C LEU A 99 0.83 8.08 -11.38
N ASP A 100 -0.17 8.53 -10.63
CA ASP A 100 -0.77 9.86 -10.75
C ASP A 100 0.27 10.98 -10.60
N LYS A 101 1.18 10.87 -9.62
CA LYS A 101 2.27 11.84 -9.41
C LYS A 101 3.24 11.92 -10.58
N ILE A 102 3.29 10.87 -11.41
CA ILE A 102 4.14 10.83 -12.59
C ILE A 102 3.37 11.34 -13.82
N LEU A 103 2.09 10.99 -13.94
CA LEU A 103 1.24 11.36 -15.07
C LEU A 103 0.85 12.84 -15.07
N PHE A 104 0.66 13.44 -13.89
CA PHE A 104 0.24 14.83 -13.76
C PHE A 104 1.39 15.82 -13.57
N ASP A 105 2.62 15.33 -13.34
CA ASP A 105 3.83 16.15 -13.36
C ASP A 105 4.35 16.27 -14.80
N HIS A 106 4.32 17.48 -15.37
CA HIS A 106 4.73 17.74 -16.74
C HIS A 106 6.17 17.28 -17.04
N GLY A 107 7.10 17.48 -16.11
CA GLY A 107 8.51 17.12 -16.29
C GLY A 107 8.72 15.60 -16.24
N LYS A 108 8.05 14.91 -15.30
CA LYS A 108 8.14 13.45 -15.15
C LYS A 108 7.40 12.72 -16.26
N ARG A 109 6.26 13.24 -16.72
CA ARG A 109 5.46 12.67 -17.82
C ARG A 109 6.25 12.59 -19.13
N LEU A 110 7.09 13.59 -19.40
CA LEU A 110 7.96 13.61 -20.60
C LEU A 110 9.01 12.50 -20.57
N ARG A 111 9.45 12.06 -19.38
CA ARG A 111 10.37 10.93 -19.21
C ARG A 111 9.67 9.57 -19.38
N LEU A 112 8.34 9.57 -19.50
CA LEU A 112 7.53 8.36 -19.63
C LEU A 112 7.16 8.14 -21.10
N GLY A 113 8.14 7.66 -21.87
CA GLY A 113 7.95 7.31 -23.28
C GLY A 113 6.93 6.17 -23.49
N TRP A 114 6.44 6.01 -24.72
CA TRP A 114 5.37 5.07 -25.05
C TRP A 114 5.67 3.63 -24.61
N GLY A 115 6.89 3.14 -24.84
CA GLY A 115 7.28 1.80 -24.42
C GLY A 115 7.15 1.56 -22.90
N ARG A 116 7.44 2.58 -22.08
CA ARG A 116 7.27 2.50 -20.62
C ARG A 116 5.79 2.57 -20.23
N ARG A 117 4.98 3.40 -20.90
CA ARG A 117 3.51 3.45 -20.73
C ARG A 117 2.89 2.10 -21.02
N TYR A 118 3.25 1.49 -22.14
CA TYR A 118 2.74 0.18 -22.54
C TYR A 118 3.07 -0.90 -21.50
N LYS A 119 4.31 -0.93 -20.98
CA LYS A 119 4.69 -1.84 -19.89
C LYS A 119 3.85 -1.63 -18.62
N ILE A 120 3.55 -0.37 -18.26
CA ILE A 120 2.68 -0.06 -17.12
C ILE A 120 1.26 -0.57 -17.36
N ILE A 121 0.68 -0.32 -18.54
CA ILE A 121 -0.67 -0.79 -18.90
C ILE A 121 -0.75 -2.31 -18.82
N VAL A 122 0.21 -3.02 -19.42
CA VAL A 122 0.28 -4.50 -19.37
C VAL A 122 0.44 -4.99 -17.93
N GLY A 123 1.26 -4.32 -17.12
CA GLY A 123 1.43 -4.65 -15.70
C GLY A 123 0.11 -4.52 -14.92
N ILE A 124 -0.62 -3.42 -15.10
CA ILE A 124 -1.93 -3.19 -14.48
C ILE A 124 -2.92 -4.28 -14.91
N ALA A 125 -3.01 -4.56 -16.21
CA ALA A 125 -3.91 -5.59 -16.74
C ALA A 125 -3.61 -6.97 -16.14
N ARG A 126 -2.33 -7.34 -16.01
CA ARG A 126 -1.91 -8.61 -15.38
C ARG A 126 -2.25 -8.66 -13.89
N GLY A 127 -2.03 -7.57 -13.16
CA GLY A 127 -2.39 -7.47 -11.75
C GLY A 127 -3.89 -7.61 -11.53
N LEU A 128 -4.71 -6.95 -12.35
CA LEU A 128 -6.16 -7.04 -12.31
C LEU A 128 -6.68 -8.42 -12.69
N LEU A 129 -6.10 -9.04 -13.74
CA LEU A 129 -6.45 -10.41 -14.13
C LEU A 129 -6.21 -11.39 -12.99
N TYR A 130 -5.05 -11.30 -12.34
CA TYR A 130 -4.73 -12.12 -11.18
C TYR A 130 -5.71 -11.90 -10.02
N LEU A 131 -6.09 -10.65 -9.75
CA LEU A 131 -7.13 -10.35 -8.76
C LEU A 131 -8.48 -10.96 -9.14
N HIS A 132 -8.85 -10.99 -10.41
CA HIS A 132 -10.14 -11.52 -10.84
C HIS A 132 -10.20 -13.06 -10.89
N GLU A 133 -9.13 -13.72 -11.31
CA GLU A 133 -9.13 -15.17 -11.55
C GLU A 133 -8.68 -15.99 -10.32
N ASP A 134 -7.61 -15.56 -9.64
CA ASP A 134 -6.97 -16.36 -8.58
C ASP A 134 -7.40 -15.97 -7.16
N SER A 135 -7.96 -14.76 -6.95
CA SER A 135 -8.26 -14.29 -5.59
C SER A 135 -9.58 -14.79 -5.00
N GLN A 136 -10.39 -15.55 -5.74
CA GLN A 136 -11.80 -15.88 -5.42
C GLN A 136 -12.72 -14.66 -5.27
N LEU A 137 -12.26 -13.42 -5.50
CA LEU A 137 -13.13 -12.24 -5.55
C LEU A 137 -13.58 -11.96 -6.97
N ARG A 138 -14.87 -12.20 -7.22
CA ARG A 138 -15.62 -11.43 -8.21
C ARG A 138 -15.77 -10.00 -7.70
N LEU A 139 -14.74 -9.17 -7.93
CA LEU A 139 -14.94 -7.72 -7.86
C LEU A 139 -15.78 -7.33 -9.07
N TYR A 140 -17.10 -7.21 -8.89
CA TYR A 140 -17.96 -6.58 -9.87
C TYR A 140 -17.58 -5.10 -9.94
N THR A 141 -16.76 -4.74 -10.92
CA THR A 141 -16.63 -3.36 -11.37
C THR A 141 -17.94 -2.99 -12.07
N GLY A 142 -18.86 -2.36 -11.33
CA GLY A 142 -20.01 -1.69 -11.93
C GLY A 142 -19.53 -0.58 -12.86
N ILE A 143 -19.95 -0.67 -14.12
CA ILE A 143 -19.88 0.40 -15.11
C ILE A 143 -21.02 1.38 -14.82
#